data_AF-A0A915B4J5-F1
#
_entry.id   AF-A0A915B4J5-F1
#
_cell.length_a   1.000
_cell.length_b   1.000
_cell.length_c   1.000
_cell.angle_alpha   90.00
_cell.angle_beta   90.00
_cell.angle_gamma   90.00
#
_symmetry.space_group_name_H-M   'P 1'
#
loop_
_entity.id
_entity.type
_entity.pdbx_description
1 polymer ?
#
loop_
_entity_poly.entity_id
_entity_poly.type
_entity_poly.pdbx_seq_one_letter_code
_entity_poly.pdbx_strand_id
1 'polypeptide(L)'
;MGIHYERDPYRNHRVLLEAAQHVTRFIGLASVDNSDKEKWLYAFSIVPMRKMSRMELTAQPPNTSEFPYMEIIADLILEERASAEERNTSNGGQQYFFDMSEEVEDHVDRGGRRRKKYDDEGPSARQARVQQPCWFCLSNVDVEKYLVVSVGSHCYAAMPKGPLTDGHL
;
A
#
# COMPACT_ATOMS: atom_id res chain seq x y z
N MET A 1 -4.65 20.41 -14.69
CA MET A 1 -5.83 19.95 -15.46
C MET A 1 -5.66 18.47 -15.75
N GLY A 2 -6.64 17.64 -15.41
CA GLY A 2 -6.62 16.22 -15.76
C GLY A 2 -6.88 16.06 -17.26
N ILE A 3 -6.08 15.22 -17.91
CA ILE A 3 -6.18 14.85 -19.34
C ILE A 3 -6.72 13.42 -19.41
N HIS A 4 -7.54 13.12 -20.42
CA HIS A 4 -7.96 11.74 -20.64
C HIS A 4 -6.78 10.87 -21.13
N TYR A 5 -6.49 9.80 -20.40
CA TYR A 5 -5.44 8.85 -20.79
C TYR A 5 -5.89 7.42 -20.52
N GLU A 6 -5.93 6.60 -21.56
CA GLU A 6 -6.27 5.19 -21.49
C GLU A 6 -5.10 4.39 -22.04
N ARG A 7 -4.54 3.51 -21.21
CA ARG A 7 -3.47 2.59 -21.60
C ARG A 7 -4.02 1.19 -21.79
N ASP A 8 -3.34 0.43 -22.62
CA ASP A 8 -3.57 -1.02 -22.68
C ASP A 8 -3.48 -1.66 -21.29
N PRO A 9 -4.32 -2.69 -21.04
CA PRO A 9 -4.29 -3.44 -19.80
C PRO A 9 -2.88 -3.98 -19.54
N TYR A 10 -2.43 -3.96 -18.29
CA TYR A 10 -1.14 -4.52 -17.91
C TYR A 10 -1.26 -5.56 -16.81
N ARG A 11 -0.36 -6.54 -16.82
CA ARG A 11 -0.26 -7.55 -15.76
C ARG A 11 0.76 -7.15 -14.71
N ASN A 12 0.50 -7.52 -13.45
CA ASN A 12 1.43 -7.33 -12.34
C ASN A 12 2.30 -8.56 -12.05
N HIS A 13 1.95 -9.72 -12.61
CA HIS A 13 2.66 -10.96 -12.40
C HIS A 13 3.61 -11.25 -13.55
N ARG A 14 4.73 -11.93 -13.25
CA ARG A 14 5.69 -12.37 -14.27
C ARG A 14 5.22 -13.65 -14.95
N VAL A 15 5.19 -13.65 -16.28
CA VAL A 15 4.79 -14.83 -17.07
C VAL A 15 5.77 -15.98 -16.83
N LEU A 16 5.23 -17.19 -16.68
CA LEU A 16 5.93 -18.45 -16.41
C LEU A 16 6.60 -18.56 -15.02
N LEU A 17 6.81 -17.46 -14.30
CA LEU A 17 7.39 -17.47 -12.95
C LEU A 17 6.31 -17.48 -11.86
N GLU A 18 5.20 -16.79 -12.11
CA GLU A 18 4.15 -16.58 -11.12
C GLU A 18 2.79 -17.09 -11.64
N ALA A 19 1.89 -17.40 -10.70
CA ALA A 19 0.53 -17.79 -11.05
C ALA A 19 -0.21 -16.62 -11.73
N ALA A 20 -1.06 -16.93 -12.72
CA ALA A 20 -1.85 -15.92 -13.41
C ALA A 20 -2.75 -15.16 -12.42
N GLN A 21 -2.65 -13.83 -12.45
CA GLN A 21 -3.45 -12.90 -11.65
C GLN A 21 -4.35 -12.03 -12.52
N HIS A 22 -5.18 -11.22 -11.86
CA HIS A 22 -6.02 -10.22 -12.52
C HIS A 22 -5.17 -9.21 -13.30
N VAL A 23 -5.74 -8.72 -14.38
CA VAL A 23 -5.15 -7.69 -15.22
C VAL A 23 -5.62 -6.32 -14.75
N THR A 24 -4.70 -5.35 -14.71
CA THR A 24 -4.98 -3.99 -14.27
C THR A 24 -5.22 -3.08 -15.48
N ARG A 25 -6.24 -2.23 -15.43
CA ARG A 25 -6.49 -1.19 -16.44
C ARG A 25 -6.36 0.17 -15.80
N PHE A 26 -5.67 1.07 -16.48
CA PHE A 26 -5.56 2.47 -16.06
C PHE A 26 -6.39 3.34 -16.99
N ILE A 27 -7.28 4.13 -16.41
CA ILE A 27 -8.07 5.12 -17.12
C ILE A 27 -8.00 6.43 -16.33
N GLY A 28 -7.37 7.43 -16.91
CA GLY A 28 -7.42 8.81 -16.47
C GLY A 28 -8.57 9.52 -17.17
N LEU A 29 -9.41 10.22 -16.40
CA LEU A 29 -10.52 11.02 -16.93
C LEU A 29 -10.12 12.49 -17.01
N ALA A 30 -10.64 13.17 -18.03
CA ALA A 30 -10.46 14.60 -18.18
C ALA A 30 -11.34 15.40 -17.21
N SER A 31 -11.08 16.70 -17.12
CA SER A 31 -11.90 17.64 -16.34
C SER A 31 -13.28 17.81 -17.00
N VAL A 32 -14.32 18.03 -16.19
CA VAL A 32 -15.67 18.34 -16.68
C VAL A 32 -15.64 19.65 -17.45
N ASP A 33 -16.36 19.71 -18.58
CA ASP A 33 -16.46 20.89 -19.45
C ASP A 33 -15.12 21.38 -20.03
N ASN A 34 -14.31 20.47 -20.56
CA ASN A 34 -13.10 20.85 -21.27
C ASN A 34 -13.40 21.35 -22.70
N SER A 35 -12.52 22.21 -23.22
CA SER A 35 -12.59 22.72 -24.60
C SER A 35 -12.45 21.61 -25.64
N ASP A 36 -11.64 20.60 -25.32
CA ASP A 36 -11.17 19.58 -26.26
C ASP A 36 -12.12 18.38 -26.34
N LYS A 37 -13.24 18.42 -25.63
CA LYS A 37 -14.27 17.36 -25.53
C LYS A 37 -13.71 15.97 -25.22
N GLU A 38 -12.67 15.92 -24.41
CA GLU A 38 -12.10 14.66 -23.95
C GLU A 38 -13.06 13.90 -23.02
N LYS A 39 -12.85 12.60 -22.86
CA LYS A 39 -13.72 11.78 -22.00
C LYS A 39 -13.51 12.17 -20.52
N TRP A 40 -14.53 12.79 -19.94
CA TRP A 40 -14.62 13.11 -18.51
C TRP A 40 -15.52 12.15 -17.73
N LEU A 41 -16.27 11.28 -18.42
CA LEU A 41 -17.16 10.27 -17.84
C LEU A 41 -16.88 8.91 -18.50
N TYR A 42 -16.81 7.84 -17.70
CA TYR A 42 -16.66 6.47 -18.19
C TYR A 42 -17.62 5.55 -17.43
N ALA A 43 -18.46 4.81 -18.16
CA ALA A 43 -19.43 3.88 -17.59
C ALA A 43 -18.98 2.44 -17.79
N PHE A 44 -18.99 1.65 -16.72
CA PHE A 44 -18.65 0.24 -16.76
C PHE A 44 -19.86 -0.63 -16.42
N SER A 45 -19.95 -1.78 -17.10
CA SER A 45 -20.77 -2.90 -16.66
C SER A 45 -19.87 -3.88 -15.90
N ILE A 46 -19.78 -3.73 -14.59
CA ILE A 46 -18.90 -4.55 -13.74
C ILE A 46 -19.72 -5.64 -13.07
N VAL A 47 -19.30 -6.89 -13.23
CA VAL A 47 -19.79 -7.99 -12.39
C VAL A 47 -18.92 -8.07 -11.14
N PRO A 48 -19.49 -8.10 -9.92
CA PRO A 48 -18.70 -8.21 -8.70
C PRO A 48 -17.82 -9.46 -8.70
N MET A 49 -16.56 -9.33 -8.25
CA MET A 49 -15.58 -10.43 -8.26
C MET A 49 -16.07 -11.70 -7.54
N ARG A 50 -16.89 -11.55 -6.49
CA ARG A 50 -17.48 -12.68 -5.75
C ARG A 50 -18.40 -13.58 -6.59
N LYS A 51 -18.94 -13.05 -7.69
CA LYS A 51 -19.85 -13.77 -8.60
C LYS A 51 -19.13 -14.39 -9.79
N MET A 52 -17.84 -14.14 -9.96
CA MET A 52 -17.03 -14.63 -11.07
C MET A 52 -16.25 -15.89 -10.69
N SER A 53 -15.99 -16.75 -11.66
CA SER A 53 -15.10 -17.89 -11.49
C SER A 53 -13.62 -17.46 -11.51
N ARG A 54 -12.73 -18.29 -10.92
CA ARG A 54 -11.28 -18.02 -10.95
C ARG A 54 -10.74 -17.93 -12.39
N MET A 55 -11.28 -18.71 -13.32
CA MET A 55 -10.84 -18.73 -14.72
C MET A 55 -11.13 -17.41 -15.42
N GLU A 56 -12.36 -16.88 -15.29
CA GLU A 56 -12.76 -15.58 -15.86
C GLU A 56 -11.93 -14.44 -15.27
N LEU A 57 -11.67 -14.50 -13.96
CA LEU A 57 -10.88 -13.53 -13.24
C LEU A 57 -9.41 -13.46 -13.69
N THR A 58 -8.87 -14.56 -14.22
CA THR A 58 -7.49 -14.65 -14.72
C THR A 58 -7.41 -14.55 -16.26
N ALA A 59 -8.54 -14.36 -16.93
CA ALA A 59 -8.56 -14.26 -18.38
C ALA A 59 -7.82 -12.99 -18.83
N GLN A 60 -6.76 -13.16 -19.63
CA GLN A 60 -5.94 -12.07 -20.11
C GLN A 60 -6.37 -11.68 -21.54
N PRO A 61 -6.77 -10.42 -21.78
CA PRO A 61 -6.97 -9.91 -23.12
C PRO A 61 -5.69 -10.03 -23.97
N PRO A 62 -5.81 -10.18 -25.30
CA PRO A 62 -4.64 -10.34 -26.18
C PRO A 62 -3.73 -9.09 -26.23
N ASN A 63 -4.24 -7.90 -25.91
CA ASN A 63 -3.47 -6.66 -25.86
C ASN A 63 -2.83 -6.37 -24.49
N THR A 64 -2.65 -7.38 -23.64
CA THR A 64 -2.09 -7.18 -22.30
C THR A 64 -0.59 -6.91 -22.37
N SER A 65 -0.15 -5.76 -21.85
CA SER A 65 1.27 -5.40 -21.72
C SER A 65 1.88 -5.90 -20.40
N GLU A 66 3.21 -5.88 -20.32
CA GLU A 66 3.92 -6.06 -19.05
C GLU A 66 3.74 -4.86 -18.11
N PHE A 67 4.11 -5.07 -16.84
CA PHE A 67 4.08 -4.04 -15.81
C PHE A 67 5.00 -2.85 -16.20
N PRO A 68 4.46 -1.62 -16.31
CA PRO A 68 5.19 -0.46 -16.83
C PRO A 68 6.33 0.03 -15.93
N TYR A 69 6.27 -0.26 -14.63
CA TYR A 69 7.18 0.32 -13.65
C TYR A 69 8.33 -0.62 -13.27
N MET A 70 8.54 -1.72 -14.01
CA MET A 70 9.61 -2.68 -13.69
C MET A 70 10.99 -2.04 -13.72
N GLU A 71 11.28 -1.25 -14.76
CA GLU A 71 12.57 -0.58 -14.95
C GLU A 71 12.80 0.46 -13.85
N ILE A 72 11.81 1.32 -13.62
CA ILE A 72 11.88 2.36 -12.58
C ILE A 72 12.09 1.75 -11.20
N ILE A 73 11.39 0.66 -10.87
CA ILE A 73 11.58 -0.03 -9.58
C ILE A 73 12.98 -0.65 -9.50
N ALA A 74 13.48 -1.24 -10.59
CA ALA A 74 14.82 -1.79 -10.61
C ALA A 74 15.88 -0.70 -10.36
N ASP A 75 15.76 0.46 -11.02
CA ASP A 75 16.65 1.60 -10.85
C ASP A 75 16.60 2.12 -9.41
N LEU A 76 15.41 2.32 -8.84
CA LEU A 76 15.24 2.75 -7.45
C LEU A 76 15.87 1.78 -6.44
N ILE A 77 15.76 0.46 -6.68
CA ILE A 77 16.38 -0.56 -5.84
C ILE A 77 17.91 -0.50 -5.93
N LEU A 78 18.45 -0.26 -7.13
CA LEU A 78 19.89 -0.12 -7.32
C LEU A 78 20.43 1.14 -6.64
N GLU A 79 19.74 2.28 -6.78
CA GLU A 79 20.08 3.53 -6.11
C GLU A 79 20.02 3.41 -4.58
N GLU A 80 19.01 2.73 -4.04
CA GLU A 80 18.88 2.49 -2.60
C GLU A 80 20.03 1.63 -2.07
N ARG A 81 20.43 0.58 -2.80
CA ARG A 81 21.58 -0.28 -2.44
C ARG A 81 22.90 0.50 -2.47
N ALA A 82 23.16 1.27 -3.52
CA ALA A 82 24.36 2.10 -3.61
C ALA A 82 24.44 3.11 -2.44
N SER A 83 23.31 3.76 -2.13
CA SER A 83 23.21 4.69 -1.01
C SER A 83 23.38 4.02 0.37
N ALA A 84 23.04 2.74 0.49
CA ALA A 84 23.24 1.96 1.72
C ALA A 84 24.72 1.55 1.89
N GLU A 85 25.40 1.20 0.79
CA GLU A 85 26.84 0.92 0.77
C GLU A 85 27.67 2.18 1.12
N GLU A 86 27.30 3.35 0.62
CA GLU A 86 27.92 4.63 0.99
C GLU A 86 27.71 4.99 2.48
N ARG A 87 26.52 4.70 3.02
CA ARG A 87 26.25 4.86 4.47
C ARG A 87 27.06 3.89 5.32
N ASN A 88 27.30 2.67 4.84
CA ASN A 88 28.12 1.68 5.54
C ASN A 88 29.62 1.97 5.47
N THR A 89 30.10 2.64 4.41
CA THR A 89 31.51 3.03 4.27
C THR A 89 31.86 4.32 5.02
N SER A 90 30.90 5.22 5.21
CA SER A 90 31.08 6.47 5.97
C SER A 90 30.88 6.32 7.48
N ASN A 91 30.04 5.37 7.93
CA ASN A 91 29.90 5.01 9.34
C ASN A 91 30.74 3.76 9.62
N GLY A 92 32.02 3.95 9.93
CA GLY A 92 32.95 2.90 10.38
C GLY A 92 32.61 2.32 11.77
N GLY A 93 31.35 1.96 11.99
CA GLY A 93 30.79 1.53 13.25
C GLY A 93 29.68 0.51 13.04
N GLN A 94 30.09 -0.75 12.84
CA GLN A 94 29.43 -1.96 13.33
C GLN A 94 27.91 -2.05 13.10
N GLN A 95 27.50 -2.60 11.95
CA GLN A 95 26.19 -3.23 11.82
C GLN A 95 26.27 -4.64 12.43
N TYR A 96 25.85 -4.78 13.68
CA TYR A 96 25.71 -6.08 14.34
C TYR A 96 24.55 -6.88 13.74
N PHE A 97 24.84 -7.78 12.81
CA PHE A 97 23.96 -8.90 12.53
C PHE A 97 24.76 -10.09 11.95
N PHE A 98 25.28 -10.92 12.86
CA PHE A 98 25.99 -12.18 12.59
C PHE A 98 27.27 -12.06 11.76
N ASP A 99 28.33 -11.60 12.42
CA ASP A 99 29.68 -11.93 11.98
C ASP A 99 29.95 -13.42 12.26
N MET A 100 30.30 -14.18 11.22
CA MET A 100 30.75 -15.58 11.27
C MET A 100 32.28 -15.66 11.08
N SER A 101 33.01 -14.60 11.41
CA SER A 101 34.46 -14.67 11.58
C SER A 101 34.82 -15.51 12.81
N GLU A 102 35.99 -16.15 12.76
CA GLU A 102 36.48 -17.10 13.76
C GLU A 102 36.32 -16.60 15.20
N GLU A 103 35.91 -17.51 16.09
CA GLU A 103 35.71 -17.26 17.52
C GLU A 103 36.97 -16.64 18.15
N VAL A 104 36.94 -15.34 18.39
CA VAL A 104 37.83 -14.70 19.35
C VAL A 104 37.28 -14.96 20.75
N GLU A 105 38.06 -15.64 21.58
CA GLU A 105 37.71 -15.95 22.96
C GLU A 105 37.49 -14.65 23.76
N ASP A 106 36.22 -14.30 24.01
CA ASP A 106 35.84 -13.15 24.81
C ASP A 106 35.83 -13.55 26.30
N HIS A 107 36.94 -13.28 27.01
CA HIS A 107 37.09 -13.51 28.45
C HIS A 107 36.38 -12.43 29.30
N VAL A 108 35.08 -12.24 29.09
CA VAL A 108 34.24 -11.43 29.97
C VAL A 108 32.95 -12.16 30.31
N ASP A 109 32.91 -12.70 31.53
CA ASP A 109 31.71 -13.15 32.21
C ASP A 109 30.69 -12.01 32.34
N ARG A 110 29.85 -11.82 31.31
CA ARG A 110 28.66 -10.99 31.38
C ARG A 110 27.41 -11.84 31.19
N GLY A 111 27.12 -12.62 32.24
CA GLY A 111 25.77 -12.90 32.72
C GLY A 111 24.76 -13.29 31.65
N GLY A 112 24.80 -14.56 31.24
CA GLY A 112 23.75 -15.17 30.42
C GLY A 112 22.37 -14.98 31.03
N ARG A 113 21.56 -14.10 30.42
CA ARG A 113 20.13 -13.98 30.74
C ARG A 113 19.45 -15.28 30.33
N ARG A 114 19.17 -16.10 31.34
CA ARG A 114 18.28 -17.26 31.28
C ARG A 114 17.06 -16.94 30.42
N ARG A 115 16.88 -17.68 29.32
CA ARG A 115 15.63 -17.74 28.55
C ARG A 115 14.50 -18.05 29.53
N LYS A 116 13.61 -17.08 29.74
CA LYS A 116 12.39 -17.26 30.53
C LYS A 116 11.51 -18.22 29.74
N LYS A 117 11.55 -19.51 30.10
CA LYS A 117 10.57 -20.51 29.70
C LYS A 117 9.24 -20.03 30.26
N TYR A 118 8.36 -19.54 29.40
CA TYR A 118 7.01 -19.17 29.80
C TYR A 118 6.18 -20.43 29.66
N ASP A 119 5.82 -21.00 30.82
CA ASP A 119 4.88 -22.09 30.92
C ASP A 119 3.55 -21.71 30.30
N ASP A 120 3.08 -22.66 29.50
CA ASP A 120 1.72 -22.87 29.04
C ASP A 120 0.82 -23.01 30.27
N GLU A 121 -0.11 -22.06 30.49
CA GLU A 121 -1.42 -22.23 31.13
C GLU A 121 -2.08 -20.87 31.46
N GLY A 122 -3.15 -20.50 30.75
CA GLY A 122 -4.10 -19.46 31.20
C GLY A 122 -4.74 -18.64 30.07
N PRO A 123 -6.08 -18.63 29.92
CA PRO A 123 -6.75 -17.87 28.88
C PRO A 123 -6.78 -16.39 29.27
N SER A 124 -5.80 -15.62 28.80
CA SER A 124 -5.89 -14.17 28.87
C SER A 124 -6.99 -13.72 27.92
N ALA A 125 -8.14 -13.41 28.52
CA ALA A 125 -9.26 -12.73 27.91
C ALA A 125 -8.72 -11.72 26.89
N ARG A 126 -9.23 -11.80 25.65
CA ARG A 126 -9.05 -10.76 24.63
C ARG A 126 -9.20 -9.42 25.33
N GLN A 127 -8.09 -8.74 25.65
CA GLN A 127 -8.13 -7.41 26.21
C GLN A 127 -9.03 -6.62 25.27
N ALA A 128 -10.15 -6.14 25.79
CA ALA A 128 -11.05 -5.30 25.04
C ALA A 128 -10.20 -4.14 24.54
N ARG A 129 -9.88 -4.14 23.24
CA ARG A 129 -9.11 -3.06 22.63
C ARG A 129 -9.88 -1.80 22.97
N VAL A 130 -9.31 -0.93 23.81
CA VAL A 130 -9.87 0.38 24.08
C VAL A 130 -10.04 1.02 22.71
N GLN A 131 -11.30 1.15 22.28
CA GLN A 131 -11.61 1.68 20.97
C GLN A 131 -11.12 3.12 20.96
N GLN A 132 -10.08 3.38 20.17
CA GLN A 132 -9.62 4.74 19.95
C GLN A 132 -10.82 5.56 19.43
N PRO A 133 -10.92 6.85 19.83
CA PRO A 133 -11.99 7.72 19.37
C PRO A 133 -12.08 7.67 17.84
N CYS A 134 -13.24 7.25 17.32
CA CYS A 134 -13.44 7.16 15.88
C CYS A 134 -13.57 8.57 15.30
N TRP A 135 -12.69 8.91 14.37
CA TRP A 135 -12.70 10.20 13.68
C TRP A 135 -13.88 10.36 12.71
N PHE A 136 -14.51 9.26 12.25
CA PHE A 136 -15.68 9.32 11.37
C PHE A 136 -17.02 9.46 12.11
N CYS A 137 -17.03 9.26 13.42
CA CYS A 137 -18.27 9.28 14.19
C CYS A 137 -18.59 10.71 14.64
N LEU A 138 -19.67 11.31 14.11
CA LEU A 138 -20.16 12.62 14.55
C LEU A 138 -20.60 12.67 16.03
N SER A 139 -20.85 11.50 16.63
CA SER A 139 -21.14 11.34 18.06
C SER A 139 -19.91 11.54 18.94
N ASN A 140 -18.70 11.48 18.38
CA ASN A 140 -17.47 11.71 19.10
C ASN A 140 -17.22 13.22 19.27
N VAL A 141 -16.78 13.63 20.46
CA VAL A 141 -16.50 15.05 20.75
C VAL A 141 -15.23 15.51 20.04
N ASP A 142 -14.28 14.59 19.82
CA ASP A 142 -12.97 14.86 19.22
C ASP A 142 -12.99 14.82 17.68
N VAL A 143 -14.17 14.75 17.05
CA VAL A 143 -14.29 14.76 15.59
C VAL A 143 -13.99 16.17 15.03
N GLU A 144 -13.25 16.21 13.92
CA GLU A 144 -12.92 17.45 13.24
C GLU A 144 -14.10 17.97 12.40
N LYS A 145 -15.04 18.62 13.07
CA LYS A 145 -16.28 19.13 12.46
C LYS A 145 -16.05 20.14 11.34
N TYR A 146 -14.91 20.83 11.32
CA TYR A 146 -14.57 21.82 10.29
C TYR A 146 -14.34 21.20 8.91
N LEU A 147 -14.12 19.89 8.83
CA LEU A 147 -14.00 19.19 7.55
C LEU A 147 -15.38 18.81 6.99
N VAL A 148 -16.44 18.80 7.80
CA VAL A 148 -17.78 18.42 7.34
C VAL A 148 -18.40 19.54 6.51
N VAL A 149 -18.77 19.22 5.27
CA VAL A 149 -19.36 20.17 4.30
C VAL A 149 -20.89 20.11 4.32
N SER A 150 -21.47 18.92 4.42
CA SER A 150 -22.92 18.73 4.45
C SER A 150 -23.31 17.47 5.22
N VAL A 151 -24.44 17.51 5.93
CA VAL A 151 -24.97 16.39 6.72
C VAL A 151 -26.36 16.03 6.19
N GLY A 152 -26.52 14.79 5.75
CA GLY A 152 -27.80 14.19 5.38
C GLY A 152 -28.40 13.36 6.52
N SER A 153 -29.46 12.61 6.22
CA SER A 153 -30.19 11.80 7.22
C SER A 153 -29.42 10.55 7.67
N HIS A 154 -28.60 9.97 6.79
CA HIS A 154 -27.86 8.72 7.05
C HIS A 154 -26.38 8.80 6.68
N CYS A 155 -25.91 9.92 6.14
CA CYS A 155 -24.54 10.13 5.70
C CYS A 155 -24.17 11.61 5.79
N TYR A 156 -22.88 11.91 5.71
CA TYR A 156 -22.36 13.28 5.61
C TYR A 156 -21.24 13.30 4.57
N ALA A 157 -20.99 14.46 3.98
CA ALA A 157 -19.85 14.73 3.10
C ALA A 157 -18.83 15.56 3.87
N ALA A 158 -17.54 15.23 3.77
CA ALA A 158 -16.48 15.91 4.51
C ALA A 158 -15.16 15.93 3.72
N MET A 159 -14.51 17.09 3.69
CA MET A 159 -13.18 17.26 3.12
C MET A 159 -12.17 16.29 3.76
N PRO A 160 -11.26 15.70 2.95
CA PRO A 160 -10.17 14.91 3.48
C PRO A 160 -9.14 15.78 4.20
N LYS A 161 -8.38 15.15 5.10
CA LYS A 161 -7.16 15.73 5.68
C LYS A 161 -6.06 15.76 4.62
N GLY A 162 -5.88 16.91 3.99
CA GLY A 162 -4.95 17.05 2.87
C GLY A 162 -5.63 16.70 1.55
N PRO A 163 -6.41 17.63 0.98
CA PRO A 163 -7.01 17.42 -0.33
C PRO A 163 -5.91 17.21 -1.39
N LEU A 164 -6.02 16.12 -2.16
CA LEU A 164 -5.13 15.89 -3.30
C LEU A 164 -5.37 16.91 -4.43
N THR A 165 -6.59 17.44 -4.53
CA THR A 165 -7.01 18.42 -5.52
C THR A 165 -8.01 19.39 -4.90
N ASP A 166 -8.14 20.59 -5.45
CA ASP A 166 -8.98 21.66 -4.89
C ASP A 166 -10.47 21.29 -4.75
N GLY A 167 -10.94 20.30 -5.51
CA GLY A 167 -12.32 19.79 -5.48
C GLY A 167 -12.51 18.48 -4.71
N HIS A 168 -11.51 18.00 -3.97
CA HIS A 168 -11.60 16.73 -3.24
C HIS A 168 -12.49 16.89 -1.98
N LEU A 169 -13.65 16.22 -2.01
CA LEU A 169 -14.66 16.16 -0.95
C LEU A 169 -14.99 14.71 -0.57
#